data_AF-A0A061RKH8-F1
#
_entry.id   AF-A0A061RKH8-F1
#
_cell.length_a   1.000
_cell.length_b   1.000
_cell.length_c   1.000
_cell.angle_alpha   90.00
_cell.angle_beta   90.00
_cell.angle_gamma   90.00
#
_symmetry.space_group_name_H-M   'P 1'
#
loop_
_entity.id
_entity.type
_entity.pdbx_description
1 polymer ?
#
loop_
_entity_poly.entity_id
_entity_poly.type
_entity_poly.pdbx_seq_one_letter_code
_entity_poly.pdbx_strand_id
1 'polypeptide(L)'
;MPKHSAVPVSAGDLCAYTLASKKGNHYLLASFYEIGQPGKTQGVAEFAMAFRELGLTSCWGRDPDPTNYTTLNSRTFLQPQLNKAVPMSECRTSPLTDRNPKDFILFSEKDFVKEVTIKDNTGSKDYKEDIPFPTLDFPSDHGIVATALRVLI
;
A
#
# COMPACT_ATOMS: atom_id res chain seq x y z
N MET A 1 -29.14 -4.08 10.57
CA MET A 1 -27.68 -4.24 10.83
C MET A 1 -27.27 -5.61 10.32
N PRO A 2 -26.47 -5.71 9.24
CA PRO A 2 -26.05 -7.01 8.74
C PRO A 2 -24.96 -7.60 9.63
N LYS A 3 -25.13 -8.87 10.00
CA LYS A 3 -24.15 -9.67 10.74
C LYS A 3 -22.94 -9.89 9.83
N HIS A 4 -21.76 -9.43 10.25
CA HIS A 4 -20.50 -9.80 9.61
C HIS A 4 -20.28 -11.30 9.79
N SER A 5 -20.47 -12.06 8.70
CA SER A 5 -20.01 -13.44 8.61
C SER A 5 -18.51 -13.46 8.76
N ALA A 6 -17.99 -14.33 9.64
CA ALA A 6 -16.58 -14.61 9.79
C ALA A 6 -15.94 -14.87 8.42
N VAL A 7 -15.03 -14.00 7.99
CA VAL A 7 -14.30 -14.16 6.73
C VAL A 7 -13.02 -14.95 7.03
N PRO A 8 -12.88 -16.20 6.55
CA PRO A 8 -11.64 -16.94 6.65
C PRO A 8 -10.74 -16.50 5.47
N VAL A 9 -9.75 -15.68 5.76
CA VAL A 9 -8.73 -15.27 4.79
C VAL A 9 -7.61 -16.31 4.72
N SER A 10 -7.15 -16.66 3.51
CA SER A 10 -6.03 -17.57 3.27
C SER A 10 -5.22 -17.16 2.03
N ALA A 11 -3.92 -17.45 2.09
CA ALA A 11 -2.77 -16.95 1.31
C ALA A 11 -3.05 -16.16 0.01
N GLY A 12 -2.68 -14.87 0.04
CA GLY A 12 -2.81 -13.90 -1.06
C GLY A 12 -3.65 -12.66 -0.70
N ASP A 13 -3.90 -12.45 0.59
CA ASP A 13 -5.01 -11.67 1.11
C ASP A 13 -5.01 -10.18 0.69
N LEU A 14 -5.81 -9.88 -0.34
CA LEU A 14 -6.32 -8.54 -0.63
C LEU A 14 -7.25 -8.12 0.52
N CYS A 15 -6.81 -7.21 1.39
CA CYS A 15 -7.71 -6.61 2.39
C CYS A 15 -8.54 -5.49 1.74
N ALA A 16 -9.54 -5.89 0.95
CA ALA A 16 -10.48 -5.00 0.30
C ALA A 16 -11.60 -4.60 1.26
N TYR A 17 -11.48 -3.45 1.92
CA TYR A 17 -12.63 -2.83 2.57
C TYR A 17 -13.47 -2.08 1.54
N THR A 18 -14.71 -2.49 1.33
CA THR A 18 -15.66 -1.70 0.56
C THR A 18 -16.11 -0.51 1.42
N LEU A 19 -15.42 0.62 1.30
CA LEU A 19 -15.88 1.86 1.92
C LEU A 19 -16.92 2.49 1.01
N ALA A 20 -18.17 2.59 1.47
CA ALA A 20 -19.20 3.36 0.81
C ALA A 20 -19.16 4.80 1.36
N SER A 21 -18.94 5.79 0.50
CA SER A 21 -19.21 7.18 0.88
C SER A 21 -20.69 7.36 1.26
N LYS A 22 -21.06 8.47 1.91
CA LYS A 22 -22.47 8.81 2.17
C LYS A 22 -23.34 8.86 0.90
N LYS A 23 -22.73 8.88 -0.29
CA LYS A 23 -23.38 8.88 -1.61
C LYS A 23 -23.33 7.51 -2.33
N GLY A 24 -22.74 6.47 -1.73
CA GLY A 24 -22.68 5.12 -2.29
C GLY A 24 -21.42 4.78 -3.09
N ASN A 25 -20.49 5.71 -3.30
CA ASN A 25 -19.26 5.45 -4.06
C ASN A 25 -18.34 4.46 -3.31
N HIS A 26 -17.87 3.42 -4.01
CA HIS A 26 -17.03 2.34 -3.49
C HIS A 26 -15.54 2.65 -3.68
N TYR A 27 -14.72 2.43 -2.65
CA TYR A 27 -13.26 2.49 -2.74
C TYR A 27 -12.66 1.11 -2.48
N LEU A 28 -11.54 0.81 -3.15
CA LEU A 28 -10.72 -0.38 -2.88
C LEU A 28 -9.37 0.07 -2.31
N LEU A 29 -9.01 -0.47 -1.14
CA LEU A 29 -7.66 -0.42 -0.60
C LEU A 29 -6.99 -1.75 -0.94
N ALA A 30 -5.77 -1.70 -1.45
CA ALA A 30 -5.12 -2.88 -1.98
C ALA A 30 -3.59 -2.78 -1.88
N SER A 31 -2.92 -3.93 -1.68
CA SER A 31 -1.49 -3.99 -1.37
C SER A 31 -0.70 -4.94 -2.25
N PHE A 32 0.41 -4.45 -2.83
CA PHE A 32 1.17 -5.13 -3.89
C PHE A 32 2.69 -4.99 -3.79
N TYR A 33 3.40 -5.83 -4.54
CA TYR A 33 4.85 -5.93 -4.54
C TYR A 33 5.44 -5.31 -5.80
N GLU A 34 6.69 -4.82 -5.73
CA GLU A 34 7.40 -4.26 -6.90
C GLU A 34 7.44 -5.31 -8.03
N ILE A 35 7.86 -6.52 -7.67
CA ILE A 35 7.88 -7.70 -8.55
C ILE A 35 7.09 -8.82 -7.87
N GLY A 36 6.10 -9.35 -8.58
CA GLY A 36 5.30 -10.48 -8.12
C GLY A 36 6.10 -11.79 -8.11
N GLN A 37 5.74 -12.69 -7.20
CA GLN A 37 6.24 -14.07 -7.17
C GLN A 37 5.05 -14.99 -7.45
N PRO A 38 5.08 -15.79 -8.54
CA PRO A 38 3.98 -16.67 -8.90
C PRO A 38 3.51 -17.54 -7.74
N GLY A 39 2.20 -17.53 -7.47
CA GLY A 39 1.59 -18.29 -6.37
C GLY A 39 1.81 -17.72 -4.97
N LYS A 40 2.42 -16.54 -4.83
CA LYS A 40 2.74 -15.94 -3.52
C LYS A 40 2.41 -14.46 -3.42
N THR A 41 2.86 -13.65 -4.37
CA THR A 41 2.65 -12.19 -4.37
C THR A 41 2.32 -11.69 -5.77
N GLN A 42 1.47 -10.66 -5.85
CA GLN A 42 1.14 -9.99 -7.10
C GLN A 42 2.00 -8.74 -7.29
N GLY A 43 2.47 -8.53 -8.54
CA GLY A 43 3.26 -7.35 -8.91
C GLY A 43 2.39 -6.14 -9.25
N VAL A 44 2.93 -4.93 -9.08
CA VAL A 44 2.21 -3.67 -9.38
C VAL A 44 1.74 -3.58 -10.83
N ALA A 45 2.53 -4.04 -11.80
CA ALA A 45 2.15 -3.97 -13.21
C ALA A 45 0.92 -4.83 -13.52
N GLU A 46 0.86 -6.05 -12.98
CA GLU A 46 -0.30 -6.94 -13.12
C GLU A 46 -1.53 -6.38 -12.43
N PHE A 47 -1.34 -5.80 -11.24
CA PHE A 47 -2.41 -5.13 -10.53
C PHE A 47 -2.95 -3.91 -11.31
N ALA A 48 -2.06 -3.13 -11.93
CA ALA A 48 -2.43 -1.99 -12.76
C ALA A 48 -3.32 -2.40 -13.94
N MET A 49 -2.98 -3.50 -14.62
CA MET A 49 -3.83 -4.05 -15.67
C MET A 49 -5.22 -4.41 -15.14
N ALA A 50 -5.28 -5.11 -13.99
CA ALA A 50 -6.54 -5.57 -13.41
C ALA A 50 -7.48 -4.41 -13.04
N PHE A 51 -7.00 -3.36 -12.35
CA PHE A 51 -7.90 -2.24 -11.99
C PHE A 51 -8.31 -1.39 -13.21
N ARG A 52 -7.46 -1.32 -14.25
CA ARG A 52 -7.79 -0.62 -15.50
C ARG A 52 -8.92 -1.30 -16.25
N GLU A 53 -8.93 -2.63 -16.28
CA GLU A 53 -10.01 -3.42 -16.89
C GLU A 53 -11.35 -3.17 -16.17
N LEU A 54 -11.31 -2.87 -14.87
CA LEU A 54 -12.49 -2.50 -14.08
C LEU A 54 -12.92 -1.03 -14.27
N GLY A 55 -12.23 -0.26 -15.12
CA GLY A 55 -12.49 1.16 -15.34
C GLY A 55 -12.11 2.05 -14.16
N LEU A 56 -11.19 1.58 -13.31
CA LEU A 56 -10.66 2.31 -12.17
C LEU A 56 -9.29 2.93 -12.49
N THR A 57 -8.85 3.81 -11.60
CA THR A 57 -7.49 4.33 -11.51
C THR A 57 -7.05 4.34 -10.04
N SER A 58 -5.80 4.76 -9.78
CA SER A 58 -5.24 4.81 -8.43
C SER A 58 -4.76 6.21 -8.04
N CYS A 59 -4.49 6.40 -6.75
CA CYS A 59 -3.80 7.58 -6.22
C CYS A 59 -2.42 7.82 -6.86
N TRP A 60 -1.81 6.77 -7.42
CA TRP A 60 -0.54 6.80 -8.16
C TRP A 60 -0.72 6.87 -9.68
N GLY A 61 -1.97 6.95 -10.17
CA GLY A 61 -2.33 7.00 -11.59
C GLY A 61 -2.67 5.62 -12.17
N ARG A 62 -2.78 5.58 -13.50
CA ARG A 62 -3.13 4.36 -14.27
C ARG A 62 -1.97 3.38 -14.41
N ASP A 63 -0.75 3.90 -14.45
CA ASP A 63 0.49 3.13 -14.60
C ASP A 63 1.41 3.52 -13.43
N PRO A 64 1.20 2.93 -12.24
CA PRO A 64 1.96 3.29 -11.04
C PRO A 64 3.43 2.93 -11.18
N ASP A 65 4.29 3.80 -10.64
CA ASP A 65 5.72 3.53 -10.53
C ASP A 65 5.95 2.38 -9.53
N PRO A 66 6.53 1.23 -9.95
CA PRO A 66 6.78 0.10 -9.07
C PRO A 66 7.84 0.41 -8.00
N THR A 67 8.62 1.48 -8.16
CA THR A 67 9.62 1.94 -7.18
C THR A 67 9.08 2.96 -6.18
N ASN A 68 7.80 3.33 -6.27
CA ASN A 68 7.16 4.23 -5.30
C ASN A 68 6.81 3.49 -4.00
N TYR A 69 7.84 3.16 -3.24
CA TYR A 69 7.72 2.38 -2.03
C TYR A 69 6.89 3.11 -0.96
N THR A 70 6.02 2.35 -0.31
CA THR A 70 5.24 2.76 0.86
C THR A 70 5.54 1.88 2.06
N THR A 71 6.36 0.83 1.89
CA THR A 71 6.95 0.06 2.99
C THR A 71 8.46 0.03 2.87
N LEU A 72 9.13 0.10 4.01
CA LEU A 72 10.53 -0.28 4.15
C LEU A 72 10.71 -0.81 5.57
N ASN A 73 10.38 -2.08 5.76
CA ASN A 73 10.59 -2.73 7.06
C ASN A 73 11.88 -3.55 7.02
N SER A 74 12.81 -3.21 7.90
CA SER A 74 14.00 -4.01 8.20
C SER A 74 14.02 -4.21 9.71
N ARG A 75 13.85 -5.44 10.17
CA ARG A 75 13.78 -5.70 11.61
C ARG A 75 15.18 -5.58 12.19
N THR A 76 15.33 -4.82 13.27
CA THR A 76 16.59 -4.77 14.00
C THR A 76 16.58 -5.78 15.13
N PHE A 77 17.75 -6.02 15.73
CA PHE A 77 18.00 -7.01 16.81
C PHE A 77 17.10 -6.86 18.04
N LEU A 78 16.37 -5.73 18.17
CA LEU A 78 15.49 -5.43 19.29
C LEU A 78 14.09 -6.05 19.17
N GLN A 79 13.74 -6.63 18.02
CA GLN A 79 12.44 -7.28 17.81
C GLN A 79 12.50 -8.78 18.14
N PRO A 80 11.42 -9.39 18.68
CA PRO A 80 11.40 -10.80 19.12
C PRO A 80 11.61 -11.86 18.01
N GLN A 81 11.84 -11.44 16.76
CA GLN A 81 12.12 -12.31 15.61
C GLN A 81 13.55 -12.07 15.11
N LEU A 82 14.55 -12.43 15.93
CA LEU A 82 15.99 -12.31 15.62
C LEU A 82 16.39 -12.98 14.29
N ASN A 83 15.68 -14.03 13.88
CA ASN A 83 15.88 -14.73 12.61
C ASN A 83 15.51 -13.90 11.36
N LYS A 84 14.88 -12.74 11.55
CA LYS A 84 14.56 -11.77 10.50
C LYS A 84 15.33 -10.46 10.69
N ALA A 85 16.30 -10.44 11.61
CA ALA A 85 17.08 -9.24 11.87
C ALA A 85 17.99 -8.93 10.67
N VAL A 86 18.05 -7.66 10.29
CA VAL A 86 18.86 -7.15 9.20
C VAL A 86 19.81 -6.09 9.75
N PRO A 87 21.13 -6.20 9.50
CA PRO A 87 22.07 -5.13 9.83
C PRO A 87 21.66 -3.82 9.15
N MET A 88 21.87 -2.69 9.82
CA MET A 88 21.52 -1.39 9.25
C MET A 88 22.22 -1.13 7.90
N SER A 89 23.46 -1.62 7.74
CA SER A 89 24.21 -1.54 6.47
C SER A 89 23.56 -2.32 5.31
N GLU A 90 22.70 -3.29 5.62
CA GLU A 90 22.04 -4.18 4.66
C GLU A 90 20.54 -3.90 4.54
N CYS A 91 20.02 -2.87 5.23
CA CYS A 91 18.59 -2.61 5.31
C CYS A 91 17.93 -2.39 3.94
N ARG A 92 18.70 -2.06 2.90
CA ARG A 92 18.21 -1.84 1.53
C ARG A 92 18.36 -3.03 0.60
N THR A 93 19.26 -3.95 0.92
CA THR A 93 19.71 -5.01 0.01
C THR A 93 19.39 -6.40 0.51
N SER A 94 19.14 -6.55 1.81
CA SER A 94 18.80 -7.84 2.40
C SER A 94 17.47 -8.36 1.83
N PRO A 95 17.40 -9.65 1.44
CA PRO A 95 16.13 -10.26 1.04
C PRO A 95 15.14 -10.38 2.20
N LEU A 96 15.57 -10.09 3.43
CA LEU A 96 14.72 -10.05 4.63
C LEU A 96 14.07 -8.67 4.84
N THR A 97 14.50 -7.63 4.11
CA THR A 97 13.82 -6.33 4.11
C THR A 97 12.59 -6.41 3.21
N ASP A 98 11.45 -5.97 3.74
CA ASP A 98 10.24 -5.77 2.96
C ASP A 98 10.17 -4.32 2.45
N ARG A 99 10.52 -4.12 1.18
CA ARG A 99 10.52 -2.81 0.51
C ARG A 99 9.66 -2.90 -0.73
N ASN A 100 8.42 -2.38 -0.66
CA ASN A 100 7.43 -2.57 -1.71
C ASN A 100 6.46 -1.37 -1.82
N PRO A 101 5.94 -1.09 -3.04
CA PRO A 101 4.90 -0.10 -3.30
C PRO A 101 3.52 -0.66 -2.90
N LYS A 102 3.30 -0.85 -1.61
CA LYS A 102 2.22 -1.67 -1.07
C LYS A 102 0.89 -0.97 -0.84
N ASP A 103 0.76 0.33 -1.08
CA ASP A 103 -0.45 1.03 -0.63
C ASP A 103 -1.11 1.82 -1.76
N PHE A 104 -2.31 1.40 -2.15
CA PHE A 104 -3.10 2.01 -3.22
C PHE A 104 -4.50 2.41 -2.73
N ILE A 105 -4.95 3.57 -3.21
CA ILE A 105 -6.35 4.01 -3.11
C ILE A 105 -6.91 4.00 -4.53
N LEU A 106 -7.85 3.11 -4.81
CA LEU A 106 -8.52 3.06 -6.13
C LEU A 106 -9.82 3.84 -6.14
N PHE A 107 -10.11 4.45 -7.28
CA PHE A 107 -11.35 5.18 -7.54
C PHE A 107 -11.71 5.15 -9.03
N SER A 108 -12.99 5.34 -9.33
CA SER A 108 -13.50 5.44 -10.70
C SER A 108 -13.15 6.80 -11.31
N GLU A 109 -12.55 6.78 -12.50
CA GLU A 109 -12.25 8.01 -13.26
C GLU A 109 -13.50 8.70 -13.82
N LYS A 110 -14.64 8.00 -13.85
CA LYS A 110 -15.92 8.59 -14.24
C LYS A 110 -16.48 9.49 -13.15
N ASP A 111 -16.17 9.17 -11.89
CA ASP A 111 -16.77 9.82 -10.72
C ASP A 111 -15.81 10.78 -10.04
N PHE A 112 -14.50 10.60 -10.22
CA PHE A 112 -13.48 11.35 -9.50
C PHE A 112 -12.29 11.75 -10.36
N VAL A 113 -11.73 12.92 -10.05
CA VAL A 113 -10.42 13.37 -10.51
C VAL A 113 -9.50 13.51 -9.31
N LYS A 114 -8.29 12.94 -9.41
CA LYS A 114 -7.21 13.14 -8.45
C LYS A 114 -6.69 14.56 -8.51
N GLU A 115 -6.62 15.23 -7.37
CA GLU A 115 -5.96 16.54 -7.26
C GLU A 115 -4.53 16.39 -6.76
N VAL A 116 -4.35 15.75 -5.61
CA VAL A 116 -3.04 15.53 -5.00
C VAL A 116 -3.00 14.21 -4.27
N THR A 117 -1.84 13.54 -4.31
CA THR A 117 -1.53 12.39 -3.46
C THR A 117 -0.26 12.70 -2.69
N ILE A 118 -0.26 12.39 -1.39
CA ILE A 118 0.90 12.51 -0.51
C ILE A 118 1.18 11.16 0.15
N LYS A 119 2.42 10.99 0.57
CA LYS A 119 2.85 9.91 1.46
C LYS A 119 3.56 10.49 2.70
N ASP A 120 3.50 9.77 3.82
CA ASP A 120 4.11 10.19 5.09
C ASP A 120 4.62 8.98 5.90
N ASN A 121 5.90 9.00 6.29
CA ASN A 121 6.50 8.02 7.22
C ASN A 121 7.19 8.69 8.43
N THR A 122 6.82 9.95 8.70
CA THR A 122 7.37 10.79 9.76
C THR A 122 6.32 11.28 10.76
N GLY A 123 5.03 11.23 10.38
CA GLY A 123 3.93 11.85 11.14
C GLY A 123 3.84 13.36 10.96
N SER A 124 4.62 13.93 10.03
CA SER A 124 4.73 15.37 9.79
C SER A 124 4.37 15.78 8.35
N LYS A 125 3.65 14.91 7.62
CA LYS A 125 3.32 15.05 6.19
C LYS A 125 4.56 15.09 5.29
N ASP A 126 5.63 14.44 5.73
CA ASP A 126 6.87 14.28 4.98
C ASP A 126 7.20 12.80 4.81
N TYR A 127 7.79 12.46 3.67
CA TYR A 127 8.22 11.10 3.37
C TYR A 127 9.72 11.05 3.14
N LYS A 128 10.41 10.40 4.06
CA LYS A 128 11.84 10.15 3.96
C LYS A 128 12.06 8.85 3.20
N GLU A 129 12.61 8.96 2.00
CA GLU A 129 13.00 7.80 1.22
C GLU A 129 14.13 7.03 1.89
N ASP A 130 14.15 5.73 1.67
CA ASP A 130 15.24 4.82 2.05
C ASP A 130 15.63 4.81 3.54
N ILE A 131 14.67 5.11 4.42
CA ILE A 131 14.78 4.87 5.86
C ILE A 131 13.84 3.73 6.28
N PRO A 132 14.26 2.84 7.18
CA PRO A 132 13.37 1.83 7.71
C PRO A 132 12.37 2.41 8.70
N PHE A 133 11.13 1.95 8.64
CA PHE A 133 10.06 2.26 9.60
C PHE A 133 9.29 0.97 9.98
N PRO A 134 8.77 0.86 11.21
CA PRO A 134 8.53 1.91 12.20
C PRO A 134 9.80 2.50 12.81
N THR A 135 9.71 3.77 13.23
CA THR A 135 10.74 4.49 13.97
C THR A 135 10.22 4.83 15.38
N LEU A 136 11.03 5.50 16.21
CA LEU A 136 10.54 5.99 17.51
C LEU A 136 9.40 7.01 17.37
N ASP A 137 9.39 7.76 16.27
CA ASP A 137 8.43 8.83 16.00
C ASP A 137 7.30 8.42 15.06
N PHE A 138 7.45 7.29 14.36
CA PHE A 138 6.47 6.78 13.41
C PHE A 138 6.13 5.31 13.69
N PRO A 139 4.90 4.99 14.15
CA PRO A 139 4.59 3.71 14.78
C PRO A 139 4.21 2.57 13.82
N SER A 140 4.24 2.82 12.51
CA SER A 140 3.77 1.88 11.47
C SER A 140 4.91 1.38 10.60
N ASP A 141 4.80 0.16 10.09
CA ASP A 141 5.66 -0.43 9.06
C ASP A 141 5.20 -0.10 7.62
N HIS A 142 4.05 0.58 7.50
CA HIS A 142 3.54 1.19 6.27
C HIS A 142 3.48 2.71 6.39
N GLY A 143 3.89 3.39 5.33
CA GLY A 143 3.71 4.83 5.16
C GLY A 143 2.24 5.16 4.94
N ILE A 144 1.81 6.29 5.48
CA ILE A 144 0.47 6.82 5.23
C ILE A 144 0.39 7.21 3.75
N VAL A 145 -0.70 6.83 3.07
CA VAL A 145 -1.05 7.34 1.75
C VAL A 145 -2.35 8.12 1.88
N ALA A 146 -2.34 9.38 1.42
CA ALA A 146 -3.53 10.22 1.41
C ALA A 146 -3.71 10.86 0.04
N THR A 147 -4.94 10.82 -0.49
CA THR A 147 -5.27 11.41 -1.78
C THR A 147 -6.50 12.30 -1.67
N ALA A 148 -6.42 13.49 -2.26
CA ALA A 148 -7.56 14.39 -2.41
C ALA A 148 -8.23 14.13 -3.76
N LEU A 149 -9.52 13.85 -3.71
CA LEU A 149 -10.34 13.56 -4.89
C LEU A 149 -11.44 14.61 -5.03
N ARG A 150 -11.58 15.15 -6.24
CA ARG A 150 -12.71 15.99 -6.61
C ARG A 150 -13.75 15.16 -7.35
N VAL A 151 -15.00 15.28 -6.92
CA VAL A 151 -16.14 14.62 -7.57
C VAL A 151 -16.41 15.28 -8.93
N LEU A 152 -16.61 14.47 -9.95
CA LEU A 152 -17.15 14.89 -11.24
C LEU A 152 -18.68 14.91 -11.14
N ILE A 153 -19.28 16.04 -11.49
CA ILE A 153 -20.73 16.29 -11.48
C ILE A 153 -21.20 16.35 -12.93
#